data_AF-A0A6N2TMA7-F1
#
_entry.id   AF-A0A6N2TMA7-F1
#
_cell.length_a   1.000
_cell.length_b   1.000
_cell.length_c   1.000
_cell.angle_alpha   90.00
_cell.angle_beta   90.00
_cell.angle_gamma   90.00
#
_symmetry.space_group_name_H-M   'P 1'
#
loop_
_entity.id
_entity.type
_entity.pdbx_description
1 polymer ?
#
loop_
_entity_poly.entity_id
_entity_poly.type
_entity_poly.pdbx_seq_one_letter_code
_entity_poly.pdbx_strand_id
1 'polypeptide(L)'
;MRSLFRIIRRYSLTAGMIICVLFVSNAAAFLFWGFQKTQVADRHNFKRSTLETVSEELVNNNGSWQLSEKGEKALKASETKWGMALDENGKAVWEWQLPKDFARSYTNRDIAKFTRWYLKDYPVMVWDTGTLLLVIGLDPQIYTRFSETYLFTDFAMLPEYIKIALIVNAAVIVVLVFLLGARFYHALKPLGIGIERLSRQDPVKLREKGMTRDLAVQINHTSEILQEQKESLNRRDQARTDWISGVSHDIRTPLALILGYTDRISRSSSLNEEEKRMADAVCRQGLVIRQLISDLNLTSKLAYDAQPLKCKKTSPALLLRECAADIYNEELEKEEEPGQVDVELLIPPEAEKIEIFADKGLVKRALRNLIGNSVRHNPSGCQVQVRLFKRNNMACFFITDTGRGIPEIVVQNMENPSDKIHIMGLRLARQIARAHGGELEFVKRESGTYDVEICFPEDFEIVFQEKNNYNSI
;
A
#
# COMPACT_ATOMS: atom_id res chain seq x y z
N MET A 1 -0.49 -4.05 15.93
CA MET A 1 -1.67 -3.66 16.74
C MET A 1 -1.60 -2.23 17.33
N ARG A 2 -0.50 -1.80 17.98
CA ARG A 2 -0.40 -0.43 18.56
C ARG A 2 -0.49 0.73 17.54
N SER A 3 -0.10 0.52 16.27
CA SER A 3 -0.22 1.53 15.20
C SER A 3 -1.67 1.71 14.73
N LEU A 4 -2.38 0.60 14.48
CA LEU A 4 -3.81 0.58 14.13
C LEU A 4 -4.67 1.25 15.20
N PHE A 5 -4.40 0.96 16.48
CA PHE A 5 -5.10 1.62 17.59
C PHE A 5 -4.88 3.14 17.61
N ARG A 6 -3.68 3.63 17.28
CA ARG A 6 -3.40 5.07 17.16
C ARG A 6 -4.11 5.72 15.98
N ILE A 7 -4.27 5.00 14.87
CA ILE A 7 -5.04 5.47 13.70
C ILE A 7 -6.53 5.59 14.08
N ILE A 8 -7.09 4.54 14.68
CA ILE A 8 -8.49 4.53 15.15
C ILE A 8 -8.73 5.65 16.17
N ARG A 9 -7.85 5.81 17.17
CA ARG A 9 -7.96 6.87 18.17
C ARG A 9 -7.98 8.28 17.56
N ARG A 10 -7.13 8.55 16.56
CA ARG A 10 -7.13 9.85 15.86
C ARG A 10 -8.41 10.06 15.04
N TYR A 11 -8.99 8.99 14.51
CA TYR A 11 -10.26 9.04 13.81
C TYR A 11 -11.44 9.31 14.78
N SER A 12 -11.49 8.63 15.91
CA SER A 12 -12.49 8.89 16.95
C SER A 12 -12.40 10.32 17.49
N LEU A 13 -11.19 10.87 17.66
CA LEU A 13 -11.00 12.26 18.09
C LEU A 13 -11.45 13.28 17.03
N THR A 14 -11.20 13.01 15.74
CA THR A 14 -11.67 13.89 14.65
C THR A 14 -13.18 13.82 14.48
N ALA A 15 -13.79 12.63 14.62
CA ALA A 15 -15.24 12.48 14.67
C ALA A 15 -15.86 13.20 15.87
N GLY A 16 -15.24 13.11 17.05
CA GLY A 16 -15.67 13.86 18.24
C GLY A 16 -15.59 15.38 18.05
N MET A 17 -14.52 15.87 17.41
CA MET A 17 -14.38 17.29 17.10
C MET A 17 -15.47 17.80 16.14
N ILE A 18 -15.88 16.99 15.16
CA ILE A 18 -17.00 17.31 14.27
C ILE A 18 -18.30 17.46 15.05
N ILE A 19 -18.60 16.53 15.96
CA ILE A 19 -19.79 16.60 16.80
C ILE A 19 -19.77 17.87 17.66
N CYS A 20 -18.62 18.20 18.25
CA CYS A 20 -18.47 19.44 19.00
C CYS A 20 -18.67 20.70 18.14
N VAL A 21 -18.14 20.75 16.92
CA VAL A 21 -18.32 21.88 16.00
C VAL A 21 -19.79 22.06 15.63
N LEU A 22 -20.49 20.96 15.32
CA LEU A 22 -21.93 21.00 15.05
C LEU A 22 -22.73 21.46 16.28
N PHE A 23 -22.38 20.98 17.48
CA PHE A 23 -23.06 21.39 18.71
C PHE A 23 -22.86 22.88 19.00
N VAL A 24 -21.61 23.36 18.89
CA VAL A 24 -21.28 24.77 19.13
C VAL A 24 -21.93 25.68 18.08
N SER A 25 -21.95 25.29 16.80
CA SER A 25 -22.60 26.12 15.76
C SER A 25 -24.11 26.21 15.96
N ASN A 26 -24.76 25.09 16.31
CA ASN A 26 -26.20 25.08 16.62
C ASN A 26 -26.51 25.90 17.88
N ALA A 27 -25.70 25.80 18.93
CA ALA A 27 -25.84 26.60 20.15
C ALA A 27 -25.66 28.10 19.87
N ALA A 28 -24.65 28.47 19.06
CA ALA A 28 -24.43 29.86 18.66
C ALA A 28 -25.59 30.41 17.83
N ALA A 29 -26.14 29.62 16.89
CA ALA A 29 -27.30 30.00 16.10
C ALA A 29 -28.54 30.22 17.00
N PHE A 30 -28.75 29.35 17.99
CA PHE A 30 -29.85 29.47 18.95
C PHE A 30 -29.70 30.72 19.85
N LEU A 31 -28.50 30.96 20.37
CA LEU A 31 -28.21 32.15 21.18
C LEU A 31 -28.34 33.44 20.36
N PHE A 32 -27.89 33.44 19.10
CA PHE A 32 -28.04 34.58 18.20
C PHE A 32 -29.51 34.89 17.91
N TRP A 33 -30.31 33.84 17.67
CA TRP A 33 -31.76 33.98 17.51
C TRP A 33 -32.43 34.55 18.78
N GLY A 34 -32.05 34.05 19.96
CA GLY A 34 -32.55 34.57 21.24
C GLY A 34 -32.13 36.02 21.51
N PHE A 35 -30.89 36.37 21.19
CA PHE A 35 -30.36 37.72 21.39
C PHE A 35 -30.99 38.77 20.45
N GLN A 36 -31.22 38.40 19.18
CA GLN A 36 -32.02 39.20 18.25
C GLN A 36 -33.42 39.51 18.80
N LYS A 37 -34.01 38.56 19.54
CA LYS A 37 -35.32 38.76 20.18
C LYS A 37 -35.24 39.60 21.45
N THR A 38 -34.16 39.57 22.23
CA THR A 38 -34.02 40.35 23.46
C THR A 38 -33.49 41.78 23.28
N GLN A 39 -32.70 42.07 22.25
CA GLN A 39 -32.21 43.46 22.02
C GLN A 39 -33.33 44.42 21.58
N VAL A 40 -34.48 43.87 21.15
CA VAL A 40 -35.73 44.63 20.98
C VAL A 40 -36.31 45.08 22.34
N ALA A 41 -35.82 44.57 23.48
CA ALA A 41 -36.33 44.81 24.85
C ALA A 41 -35.49 45.79 25.71
N ASP A 42 -34.58 46.56 25.13
CA ASP A 42 -33.62 47.48 25.80
C ASP A 42 -34.23 48.69 26.56
N ARG A 43 -35.54 48.68 26.87
CA ARG A 43 -36.26 49.77 27.57
C ARG A 43 -36.15 49.76 29.10
N HIS A 44 -35.55 48.73 29.73
CA HIS A 44 -35.52 48.61 31.19
C HIS A 44 -34.54 49.57 31.92
N ASN A 45 -33.43 49.99 31.29
CA ASN A 45 -32.39 50.86 31.89
C ASN A 45 -32.86 52.28 32.21
N PHE A 46 -33.93 52.73 31.57
CA PHE A 46 -34.42 54.10 31.68
C PHE A 46 -35.04 54.42 33.05
N LYS A 47 -35.44 53.41 33.85
CA LYS A 47 -36.31 53.60 35.03
C LYS A 47 -35.60 53.74 36.39
N ARG A 48 -34.28 53.49 36.48
CA ARG A 48 -33.51 53.48 37.76
C ARG A 48 -32.82 54.80 38.09
N SER A 49 -32.23 55.46 37.09
CA SER A 49 -31.54 56.76 37.25
C SER A 49 -32.46 57.86 37.79
N THR A 50 -33.76 57.70 37.58
CA THR A 50 -34.76 58.64 38.03
C THR A 50 -35.04 58.56 39.53
N LEU A 51 -34.87 57.40 40.18
CA LEU A 51 -35.06 57.26 41.64
C LEU A 51 -33.92 57.94 42.43
N GLU A 52 -32.69 57.86 41.94
CA GLU A 52 -31.49 58.44 42.57
C GLU A 52 -31.51 59.97 42.54
N THR A 53 -31.83 60.53 41.37
CA THR A 53 -31.94 61.99 41.19
C THR A 53 -32.99 62.61 42.12
N VAL A 54 -34.03 61.85 42.46
CA VAL A 54 -35.09 62.30 43.37
C VAL A 54 -34.64 62.26 44.83
N SER A 55 -33.73 61.37 45.19
CA SER A 55 -33.23 61.24 46.56
C SER A 55 -32.23 62.33 46.97
N GLU A 56 -31.34 62.77 46.06
CA GLU A 56 -30.33 63.80 46.33
C GLU A 56 -30.92 65.22 46.42
N GLU A 57 -32.00 65.43 45.69
CA GLU A 57 -32.68 66.72 45.57
C GLU A 57 -33.75 66.91 46.68
N LEU A 58 -33.84 65.98 47.63
CA LEU A 58 -34.73 66.01 48.79
C LEU A 58 -33.97 66.60 50.00
N VAL A 59 -34.20 67.89 50.32
CA VAL A 59 -33.41 68.65 51.31
C VAL A 59 -34.29 69.12 52.48
N ASN A 60 -33.73 69.10 53.70
CA ASN A 60 -34.38 69.53 54.93
C ASN A 60 -34.07 71.00 55.25
N ASN A 61 -35.12 71.82 55.37
CA ASN A 61 -35.00 73.24 55.68
C ASN A 61 -35.92 73.59 56.85
N ASN A 62 -35.33 74.03 57.98
CA ASN A 62 -36.02 74.44 59.22
C ASN A 62 -37.18 73.52 59.65
N GLY A 63 -36.96 72.19 59.59
CA GLY A 63 -37.91 71.18 60.07
C GLY A 63 -38.92 70.69 59.03
N SER A 64 -38.79 71.09 57.76
CA SER A 64 -39.63 70.62 56.66
C SER A 64 -38.81 70.08 55.49
N TRP A 65 -39.22 68.93 54.93
CA TRP A 65 -38.58 68.29 53.78
C TRP A 65 -39.20 68.77 52.47
N GLN A 66 -38.37 69.23 51.54
CA GLN A 66 -38.82 69.75 50.25
C GLN A 66 -37.96 69.20 49.10
N LEU A 67 -38.60 69.02 47.93
CA LEU A 67 -37.94 68.55 46.72
C LEU A 67 -37.57 69.74 45.83
N SER A 68 -36.37 69.74 45.25
CA SER A 68 -35.93 70.77 44.31
C SER A 68 -36.61 70.66 42.93
N GLU A 69 -36.58 71.74 42.15
CA GLU A 69 -37.16 71.78 40.78
C GLU A 69 -36.54 70.74 39.83
N LYS A 70 -35.27 70.36 40.09
CA LYS A 70 -34.54 69.34 39.33
C LYS A 70 -35.01 67.93 39.68
N GLY A 71 -35.30 67.67 40.96
CA GLY A 71 -35.92 66.41 41.41
C GLY A 71 -37.36 66.25 40.90
N GLU A 72 -38.14 67.34 40.87
CA GLU A 72 -39.51 67.29 40.38
C GLU A 72 -39.58 67.07 38.86
N LYS A 73 -38.63 67.63 38.09
CA LYS A 73 -38.45 67.33 36.66
C LYS A 73 -38.06 65.86 36.44
N ALA A 74 -37.23 65.28 37.31
CA ALA A 74 -36.89 63.86 37.25
C ALA A 74 -38.12 62.97 37.52
N LEU A 75 -38.90 63.25 38.57
CA LEU A 75 -40.16 62.53 38.84
C LEU A 75 -41.14 62.60 37.67
N LYS A 76 -41.27 63.77 37.04
CA LYS A 76 -42.13 63.97 35.86
C LYS A 76 -41.56 63.31 34.58
N ALA A 77 -40.25 63.04 34.52
CA ALA A 77 -39.58 62.40 33.37
C ALA A 77 -39.56 60.86 33.45
N SER A 78 -39.59 60.30 34.66
CA SER A 78 -40.01 58.91 34.88
C SER A 78 -41.52 58.80 34.85
N GLU A 79 -42.07 57.67 34.40
CA GLU A 79 -43.51 57.38 34.35
C GLU A 79 -44.17 57.20 35.76
N THR A 80 -43.90 58.12 36.67
CA THR A 80 -44.24 58.08 38.10
C THR A 80 -45.54 58.83 38.37
N LYS A 81 -46.42 58.29 39.24
CA LYS A 81 -47.71 58.89 39.59
C LYS A 81 -47.75 59.49 40.98
N TRP A 82 -47.08 58.84 41.93
CA TRP A 82 -46.97 59.35 43.28
C TRP A 82 -45.67 58.92 43.91
N GLY A 83 -45.24 59.67 44.92
CA GLY A 83 -44.06 59.38 45.73
C GLY A 83 -44.31 59.69 47.20
N MET A 84 -43.68 58.96 48.09
CA MET A 84 -43.66 59.24 49.53
C MET A 84 -42.32 58.87 50.15
N ALA A 85 -41.94 59.49 51.27
CA ALA A 85 -40.73 59.12 52.02
C ALA A 85 -41.06 58.86 53.50
N LEU A 86 -40.62 57.72 54.04
CA LEU A 86 -40.92 57.25 55.40
C LEU A 86 -39.72 57.40 56.35
N ASP A 87 -39.92 57.73 57.62
CA ASP A 87 -38.86 57.83 58.66
C ASP A 87 -38.48 56.50 59.32
N GLU A 88 -37.53 56.52 60.26
CA GLU A 88 -37.05 55.33 61.01
C GLU A 88 -38.16 54.58 61.79
N ASN A 89 -39.33 55.20 61.99
CA ASN A 89 -40.50 54.60 62.63
C ASN A 89 -41.61 54.22 61.64
N GLY A 90 -41.38 54.36 60.33
CA GLY A 90 -42.32 53.99 59.26
C GLY A 90 -43.39 55.04 58.97
N LYS A 91 -43.18 56.30 59.37
CA LYS A 91 -44.13 57.40 59.16
C LYS A 91 -43.75 58.23 57.94
N ALA A 92 -44.73 58.59 57.10
CA ALA A 92 -44.50 59.45 55.95
C ALA A 92 -44.17 60.90 56.37
N VAL A 93 -42.97 61.38 56.03
CA VAL A 93 -42.50 62.77 56.27
C VAL A 93 -42.43 63.61 55.01
N TRP A 94 -42.58 62.99 53.83
CA TRP A 94 -42.67 63.65 52.54
C TRP A 94 -43.69 62.93 51.64
N GLU A 95 -44.50 63.70 50.92
CA GLU A 95 -45.51 63.19 49.99
C GLU A 95 -45.54 64.03 48.69
N TRP A 96 -45.64 63.34 47.56
CA TRP A 96 -45.76 63.95 46.24
C TRP A 96 -46.88 63.26 45.47
N GLN A 97 -47.97 64.01 45.24
CA GLN A 97 -49.17 63.54 44.54
C GLN A 97 -49.79 62.24 45.12
N LEU A 98 -49.60 61.98 46.42
CA LEU A 98 -50.08 60.76 47.09
C LEU A 98 -51.61 60.79 47.31
N PRO A 99 -52.36 59.73 46.94
CA PRO A 99 -53.82 59.69 47.10
C PRO A 99 -54.29 59.69 48.55
N LYS A 100 -55.51 60.24 48.76
CA LYS A 100 -56.06 60.48 50.11
C LYS A 100 -56.43 59.20 50.87
N ASP A 101 -56.57 58.09 50.18
CA ASP A 101 -56.97 56.78 50.67
C ASP A 101 -55.79 55.88 51.08
N PHE A 102 -54.53 56.34 50.95
CA PHE A 102 -53.33 55.62 51.37
C PHE A 102 -52.99 55.89 52.84
N ALA A 103 -52.43 54.89 53.54
CA ALA A 103 -51.99 55.08 54.92
C ALA A 103 -50.73 55.95 54.99
N ARG A 104 -50.52 56.65 56.12
CA ARG A 104 -49.37 57.55 56.36
C ARG A 104 -48.39 57.04 57.42
N SER A 105 -48.68 55.86 57.98
CA SER A 105 -47.78 55.09 58.82
C SER A 105 -47.98 53.62 58.48
N TYR A 106 -46.88 52.91 58.27
CA TYR A 106 -46.87 51.51 57.86
C TYR A 106 -46.05 50.71 58.84
N THR A 107 -46.54 49.52 59.20
CA THR A 107 -45.73 48.60 59.98
C THR A 107 -44.65 47.99 59.09
N ASN A 108 -43.55 47.54 59.70
CA ASN A 108 -42.48 46.84 58.99
C ASN A 108 -42.98 45.62 58.18
N ARG A 109 -44.12 45.01 58.55
CA ARG A 109 -44.73 43.87 57.82
C ARG A 109 -45.47 44.29 56.54
N ASP A 110 -46.09 45.46 56.53
CA ASP A 110 -46.82 45.96 55.36
C ASP A 110 -45.83 46.40 54.26
N ILE A 111 -44.78 47.10 54.70
CA ILE A 111 -43.62 47.45 53.87
C ILE A 111 -43.05 46.21 53.18
N ALA A 112 -42.96 45.08 53.88
CA ALA A 112 -42.49 43.82 53.31
C ALA A 112 -43.41 43.19 52.24
N LYS A 113 -44.71 43.52 52.18
CA LYS A 113 -45.64 42.95 51.18
C LYS A 113 -45.63 43.72 49.87
N PHE A 114 -45.68 45.04 49.93
CA PHE A 114 -45.80 45.86 48.73
C PHE A 114 -44.49 46.10 47.99
N THR A 115 -43.36 46.00 48.71
CA THR A 115 -42.01 46.00 48.12
C THR A 115 -41.78 44.88 47.10
N ARG A 116 -42.60 43.82 47.07
CA ARG A 116 -42.41 42.67 46.17
C ARG A 116 -43.28 42.67 44.90
N TRP A 117 -44.42 43.36 44.93
CA TRP A 117 -45.41 43.34 43.85
C TRP A 117 -46.11 44.70 43.72
N TYR A 118 -47.00 45.03 44.65
CA TYR A 118 -47.86 46.23 44.58
C TYR A 118 -48.20 46.76 45.97
N LEU A 119 -48.34 48.08 46.09
CA LEU A 119 -49.05 48.73 47.20
C LEU A 119 -50.43 49.12 46.68
N LYS A 120 -51.48 48.47 47.21
CA LYS A 120 -52.80 48.46 46.58
C LYS A 120 -52.66 48.09 45.08
N ASP A 121 -53.02 49.01 44.19
CA ASP A 121 -53.04 48.81 42.75
C ASP A 121 -51.82 49.38 42.02
N TYR A 122 -50.81 49.85 42.75
CA TYR A 122 -49.65 50.51 42.16
C TYR A 122 -48.43 49.59 42.23
N PRO A 123 -47.74 49.31 41.12
CA PRO A 123 -46.43 48.73 41.13
C PRO A 123 -45.50 49.73 41.79
N VAL A 124 -44.83 49.24 42.81
CA VAL A 124 -44.05 50.11 43.66
C VAL A 124 -42.58 49.89 43.40
N MET A 125 -41.90 51.00 43.21
CA MET A 125 -40.47 51.15 43.40
C MET A 125 -40.21 51.58 44.82
N VAL A 126 -39.24 50.95 45.46
CA VAL A 126 -38.76 51.40 46.76
C VAL A 126 -37.28 51.69 46.66
N TRP A 127 -36.86 52.77 47.31
CA TRP A 127 -35.51 53.32 47.35
C TRP A 127 -35.20 53.86 48.75
N ASP A 128 -33.95 53.77 49.21
CA ASP A 128 -33.51 54.21 50.54
C ASP A 128 -32.62 55.46 50.41
N THR A 129 -32.81 56.46 51.27
CA THR A 129 -32.09 57.75 51.24
C THR A 129 -31.18 57.97 52.45
N GLY A 130 -31.12 57.03 53.40
CA GLY A 130 -30.19 57.05 54.55
C GLY A 130 -30.67 57.86 55.76
N THR A 131 -31.64 58.74 55.55
CA THR A 131 -32.45 59.30 56.64
C THR A 131 -33.92 58.91 56.52
N LEU A 132 -34.37 58.50 55.32
CA LEU A 132 -35.76 58.17 54.99
C LEU A 132 -35.86 57.04 53.94
N LEU A 133 -37.03 56.40 53.81
CA LEU A 133 -37.34 55.39 52.80
C LEU A 133 -38.28 55.96 51.73
N LEU A 134 -37.78 56.15 50.51
CA LEU A 134 -38.51 56.66 49.36
C LEU A 134 -39.31 55.53 48.67
N VAL A 135 -40.61 55.72 48.55
CA VAL A 135 -41.55 54.79 47.93
C VAL A 135 -42.22 55.51 46.79
N ILE A 136 -41.96 55.04 45.58
CA ILE A 136 -42.52 55.59 44.35
C ILE A 136 -43.55 54.63 43.80
N GLY A 137 -44.78 55.11 43.71
CA GLY A 137 -45.80 54.50 42.87
C GLY A 137 -45.50 54.88 41.43
N LEU A 138 -44.96 53.91 40.69
CA LEU A 138 -45.09 53.98 39.25
C LEU A 138 -46.56 53.95 38.90
N ASP A 139 -46.88 54.35 37.68
CA ASP A 139 -48.21 54.10 37.14
C ASP A 139 -48.67 52.66 37.49
N PRO A 140 -49.90 52.44 38.00
CA PRO A 140 -50.53 51.14 38.19
C PRO A 140 -50.24 50.10 37.09
N GLN A 141 -49.92 50.57 35.88
CA GLN A 141 -49.64 49.80 34.67
C GLN A 141 -48.15 49.39 34.44
N ILE A 142 -47.20 49.74 35.32
CA ILE A 142 -45.76 49.50 35.08
C ILE A 142 -45.17 48.43 35.99
N TYR A 143 -44.78 47.26 35.46
CA TYR A 143 -43.37 46.85 35.71
C TYR A 143 -42.76 45.92 34.66
N THR A 144 -43.40 45.60 33.55
CA THR A 144 -44.03 44.29 33.47
C THR A 144 -43.23 43.19 34.19
N ARG A 145 -43.77 42.66 35.28
CA ARG A 145 -43.24 41.46 35.93
C ARG A 145 -43.41 40.30 34.92
N PHE A 146 -42.32 39.72 34.40
CA PHE A 146 -42.28 38.78 33.27
C PHE A 146 -43.61 38.05 33.00
N SER A 147 -44.40 38.60 32.07
CA SER A 147 -45.65 38.04 31.53
C SER A 147 -45.61 38.18 30.01
N GLU A 148 -44.49 37.75 29.42
CA GLU A 148 -44.37 37.65 27.97
C GLU A 148 -45.41 36.62 27.49
N THR A 149 -46.46 37.08 26.81
CA THR A 149 -47.49 36.23 26.21
C THR A 149 -47.10 36.00 24.75
N TYR A 150 -46.61 34.81 24.44
CA TYR A 150 -46.25 34.42 23.09
C TYR A 150 -47.48 33.88 22.33
N LEU A 151 -47.66 34.22 21.05
CA LEU A 151 -48.76 33.69 20.24
C LEU A 151 -48.39 32.28 19.75
N PHE A 152 -49.36 31.36 19.71
CA PHE A 152 -49.08 30.00 19.20
C PHE A 152 -48.57 30.01 17.74
N THR A 153 -48.98 30.97 16.91
CA THR A 153 -48.47 31.14 15.53
C THR A 153 -46.98 31.49 15.48
N ASP A 154 -46.42 32.11 16.52
CA ASP A 154 -44.96 32.33 16.63
C ASP A 154 -44.19 31.01 16.74
N PHE A 155 -44.87 29.96 17.21
CA PHE A 155 -44.35 28.59 17.29
C PHE A 155 -44.77 27.71 16.11
N ALA A 156 -45.70 28.14 15.25
CA ALA A 156 -46.17 27.34 14.11
C ALA A 156 -45.07 27.12 13.04
N MET A 157 -44.11 28.05 12.94
CA MET A 157 -42.94 27.92 12.06
C MET A 157 -41.79 27.12 12.67
N LEU A 158 -41.86 26.78 13.96
CA LEU A 158 -40.81 26.08 14.69
C LEU A 158 -40.51 24.68 14.09
N PRO A 159 -41.50 23.88 13.66
CA PRO A 159 -41.24 22.64 12.93
C PRO A 159 -40.48 22.85 11.61
N GLU A 160 -40.75 23.91 10.86
CA GLU A 160 -40.04 24.22 9.61
C GLU A 160 -38.58 24.62 9.88
N TYR A 161 -38.32 25.41 10.93
CA TYR A 161 -36.95 25.72 11.34
C TYR A 161 -36.17 24.48 11.79
N ILE A 162 -36.81 23.57 12.55
CA ILE A 162 -36.19 22.29 12.91
C ILE A 162 -35.86 21.46 11.66
N LYS A 163 -36.79 21.35 10.69
CA LYS A 163 -36.55 20.63 9.43
C LYS A 163 -35.35 21.20 8.67
N ILE A 164 -35.30 22.53 8.48
CA ILE A 164 -34.18 23.20 7.79
C ILE A 164 -32.87 22.94 8.53
N ALA A 165 -32.86 23.07 9.86
CA ALA A 165 -31.67 22.80 10.67
C ALA A 165 -31.21 21.34 10.51
N LEU A 166 -32.12 20.36 10.49
CA LEU A 166 -31.78 18.96 10.28
C LEU A 166 -31.18 18.72 8.88
N ILE A 167 -31.75 19.33 7.83
CA ILE A 167 -31.23 19.21 6.46
C ILE A 167 -29.82 19.80 6.36
N VAL A 168 -29.60 21.00 6.92
CA VAL A 168 -28.28 21.65 6.91
C VAL A 168 -27.26 20.81 7.69
N ASN A 169 -27.62 20.32 8.88
CA ASN A 169 -26.74 19.45 9.66
C ASN A 169 -26.40 18.16 8.91
N ALA A 170 -27.38 17.52 8.26
CA ALA A 170 -27.15 16.33 7.45
C ALA A 170 -26.19 16.61 6.28
N ALA A 171 -26.39 17.73 5.56
CA ALA A 171 -25.50 18.14 4.47
C ALA A 171 -24.06 18.37 4.97
N VAL A 172 -23.88 19.05 6.11
CA VAL A 172 -22.56 19.28 6.72
C VAL A 172 -21.90 17.96 7.10
N ILE A 173 -22.64 17.02 7.70
CA ILE A 173 -22.12 15.68 8.04
C ILE A 173 -21.64 14.95 6.78
N VAL A 174 -22.42 14.93 5.71
CA VAL A 174 -22.04 14.28 4.45
C VAL A 174 -20.76 14.87 3.88
N VAL A 175 -20.64 16.20 3.84
CA VAL A 175 -19.42 16.88 3.37
C VAL A 175 -18.21 16.52 4.22
N LEU A 176 -18.36 16.51 5.56
CA LEU A 176 -17.27 16.18 6.47
C LEU A 176 -16.83 14.73 6.36
N VAL A 177 -17.78 13.79 6.24
CA VAL A 177 -17.50 12.37 5.99
C VAL A 177 -16.73 12.21 4.68
N PHE A 178 -17.13 12.89 3.61
CA PHE A 178 -16.45 12.84 2.32
C PHE A 178 -15.02 13.40 2.40
N LEU A 179 -14.82 14.57 3.04
CA LEU A 179 -13.50 15.17 3.21
C LEU A 179 -12.54 14.30 4.03
N LEU A 180 -13.04 13.71 5.13
CA LEU A 180 -12.26 12.77 5.94
C LEU A 180 -11.95 11.48 5.17
N GLY A 181 -12.93 10.94 4.44
CA GLY A 181 -12.76 9.76 3.60
C GLY A 181 -11.70 9.97 2.52
N ALA A 182 -11.76 11.10 1.80
CA ALA A 182 -10.77 11.47 0.78
C ALA A 182 -9.37 11.61 1.39
N ARG A 183 -9.24 12.32 2.53
CA ARG A 183 -7.97 12.44 3.25
C ARG A 183 -7.42 11.08 3.68
N PHE A 184 -8.29 10.16 4.10
CA PHE A 184 -7.90 8.81 4.50
C PHE A 184 -7.46 7.96 3.31
N TYR A 185 -8.21 7.98 2.22
CA TYR A 185 -7.86 7.32 0.96
C TYR A 185 -6.49 7.77 0.45
N HIS A 186 -6.23 9.08 0.39
CA HIS A 186 -4.94 9.61 -0.06
C HIS A 186 -3.76 9.22 0.84
N ALA A 187 -4.00 8.97 2.13
CA ALA A 187 -2.96 8.51 3.04
C ALA A 187 -2.68 7.00 2.94
N LEU A 188 -3.69 6.19 2.60
CA LEU A 188 -3.55 4.74 2.43
C LEU A 188 -3.10 4.31 1.03
N LYS A 189 -3.49 5.04 -0.02
CA LYS A 189 -3.15 4.70 -1.42
C LYS A 189 -1.65 4.40 -1.63
N PRO A 190 -0.70 5.19 -1.09
CA PRO A 190 0.72 4.88 -1.21
C PRO A 190 1.16 3.59 -0.51
N LEU A 191 0.52 3.23 0.62
CA LEU A 191 0.80 1.97 1.31
C LEU A 191 0.36 0.78 0.45
N GLY A 192 -0.83 0.85 -0.17
CA GLY A 192 -1.33 -0.21 -1.06
C GLY A 192 -0.39 -0.45 -2.24
N ILE A 193 0.04 0.62 -2.93
CA ILE A 193 1.01 0.54 -4.02
C ILE A 193 2.36 0.03 -3.52
N GLY A 194 2.80 0.46 -2.33
CA GLY A 194 4.04 -0.01 -1.70
C GLY A 194 4.01 -1.51 -1.40
N ILE A 195 2.88 -2.05 -0.92
CA ILE A 195 2.72 -3.49 -0.67
C ILE A 195 2.73 -4.28 -1.99
N GLU A 196 2.06 -3.79 -3.03
CA GLU A 196 2.08 -4.44 -4.34
C GLU A 196 3.51 -4.51 -4.92
N ARG A 197 4.27 -3.41 -4.83
CA ARG A 197 5.67 -3.36 -5.25
C ARG A 197 6.57 -4.28 -4.41
N LEU A 198 6.37 -4.31 -3.09
CA LEU A 198 7.06 -5.25 -2.21
C LEU A 198 6.81 -6.70 -2.62
N SER A 199 5.58 -7.05 -3.02
CA SER A 199 5.25 -8.40 -3.51
C SER A 199 5.99 -8.75 -4.81
N ARG A 200 6.37 -7.76 -5.61
CA ARG A 200 7.20 -7.93 -6.81
C ARG A 200 8.70 -7.83 -6.51
N GLN A 201 9.09 -7.72 -5.24
CA GLN A 201 10.46 -7.53 -4.78
C GLN A 201 11.13 -6.25 -5.32
N ASP A 202 10.32 -5.24 -5.68
CA ASP A 202 10.81 -3.93 -6.10
C ASP A 202 11.20 -3.09 -4.88
N PRO A 203 12.18 -2.17 -5.01
CA PRO A 203 12.53 -1.26 -3.95
C PRO A 203 11.39 -0.27 -3.65
N VAL A 204 11.05 -0.12 -2.38
CA VAL A 204 9.95 0.73 -1.91
C VAL A 204 10.47 1.74 -0.89
N LYS A 205 10.17 3.02 -1.12
CA LYS A 205 10.45 4.09 -0.17
C LYS A 205 9.23 4.99 -0.03
N LEU A 206 8.51 4.83 1.07
CA LEU A 206 7.33 5.59 1.43
C LEU A 206 7.68 6.76 2.35
N ARG A 207 6.88 7.81 2.27
CA ARG A 207 7.05 9.01 3.09
C ARG A 207 6.56 8.75 4.53
N GLU A 208 7.48 8.88 5.49
CA GLU A 208 7.24 8.61 6.91
C GLU A 208 6.58 9.78 7.65
N LYS A 209 5.40 10.21 7.21
CA LYS A 209 4.67 11.33 7.82
C LYS A 209 3.21 11.01 8.08
N GLY A 210 2.57 11.80 8.94
CA GLY A 210 1.13 11.74 9.17
C GLY A 210 0.70 10.56 10.02
N MET A 211 -0.48 9.99 9.71
CA MET A 211 -1.07 8.89 10.49
C MET A 211 -0.56 7.50 10.10
N THR A 212 -0.02 7.37 8.89
CA THR A 212 0.52 6.11 8.35
C THR A 212 2.03 5.97 8.58
N ARG A 213 2.66 6.93 9.28
CA ARG A 213 4.11 6.95 9.52
C ARG A 213 4.67 5.60 9.96
N ASP A 214 4.11 5.00 11.01
CA ASP A 214 4.62 3.75 11.55
C ASP A 214 4.53 2.59 10.54
N LEU A 215 3.47 2.56 9.74
CA LEU A 215 3.31 1.55 8.68
C LEU A 215 4.29 1.80 7.54
N ALA A 216 4.50 3.07 7.16
CA ALA A 216 5.48 3.45 6.16
C ALA A 216 6.92 3.08 6.59
N VAL A 217 7.28 3.34 7.86
CA VAL A 217 8.57 2.93 8.44
C VAL A 217 8.74 1.41 8.36
N GLN A 218 7.71 0.64 8.74
CA GLN A 218 7.75 -0.81 8.69
C GLN A 218 7.93 -1.33 7.26
N ILE A 219 7.17 -0.79 6.30
CA ILE A 219 7.28 -1.15 4.88
C ILE A 219 8.67 -0.79 4.33
N ASN A 220 9.20 0.39 4.64
CA ASN A 220 10.53 0.80 4.21
C ASN A 220 11.59 -0.17 4.75
N HIS A 221 11.53 -0.49 6.05
CA HIS A 221 12.48 -1.41 6.67
C HIS A 221 12.38 -2.84 6.10
N THR A 222 11.16 -3.33 5.86
CA THR A 222 10.97 -4.62 5.19
C THR A 222 11.52 -4.59 3.76
N SER A 223 11.34 -3.48 3.03
CA SER A 223 11.93 -3.30 1.71
C SER A 223 13.45 -3.36 1.76
N GLU A 224 14.09 -2.69 2.73
CA GLU A 224 15.54 -2.70 2.90
C GLU A 224 16.06 -4.12 3.16
N ILE A 225 15.45 -4.85 4.10
CA ILE A 225 15.83 -6.24 4.39
C ILE A 225 15.70 -7.13 3.15
N LEU A 226 14.61 -7.00 2.39
CA LEU A 226 14.40 -7.80 1.18
C LEU A 226 15.44 -7.48 0.10
N GLN A 227 15.80 -6.20 -0.07
CA GLN A 227 16.85 -5.82 -1.01
C GLN A 227 18.23 -6.35 -0.58
N GLU A 228 18.58 -6.25 0.71
CA GLU A 228 19.82 -6.81 1.24
C GLU A 228 19.88 -8.33 1.07
N GLN A 229 18.77 -9.04 1.29
CA GLN A 229 18.67 -10.48 1.05
C GLN A 229 18.85 -10.83 -0.42
N LYS A 230 18.20 -10.09 -1.33
CA LYS A 230 18.32 -10.27 -2.79
C LYS A 230 19.77 -10.03 -3.25
N GLU A 231 20.40 -8.95 -2.79
CA GLU A 231 21.79 -8.67 -3.09
C GLU A 231 22.73 -9.75 -2.54
N SER A 232 22.51 -10.22 -1.31
CA SER A 232 23.31 -11.27 -0.70
C SER A 232 23.19 -12.60 -1.46
N LEU A 233 21.99 -12.96 -1.90
CA LEU A 233 21.76 -14.13 -2.77
C LEU A 233 22.49 -13.98 -4.11
N ASN A 234 22.30 -12.85 -4.80
CA ASN A 234 23.00 -12.59 -6.07
C ASN A 234 24.52 -12.63 -5.91
N ARG A 235 25.07 -12.06 -4.84
CA ARG A 235 26.52 -12.13 -4.55
C ARG A 235 26.99 -13.57 -4.32
N ARG A 236 26.21 -14.40 -3.63
CA ARG A 236 26.53 -15.82 -3.41
C ARG A 236 26.51 -16.61 -4.72
N ASP A 237 25.50 -16.37 -5.56
CA ASP A 237 25.34 -17.03 -6.86
C ASP A 237 26.47 -16.63 -7.83
N GLN A 238 26.84 -15.35 -7.84
CA GLN A 238 27.98 -14.86 -8.61
C GLN A 238 29.29 -15.47 -8.11
N ALA A 239 29.54 -15.45 -6.79
CA ALA A 239 30.74 -16.04 -6.20
C ALA A 239 30.86 -17.54 -6.51
N ARG A 240 29.74 -18.28 -6.52
CA ARG A 240 29.71 -19.69 -6.91
C ARG A 240 30.08 -19.88 -8.38
N THR A 241 29.55 -19.04 -9.27
CA THR A 241 29.85 -19.08 -10.70
C THR A 241 31.31 -18.73 -10.99
N ASP A 242 31.86 -17.73 -10.30
CA ASP A 242 33.26 -17.31 -10.42
C ASP A 242 34.20 -18.39 -9.89
N TRP A 243 33.86 -19.00 -8.74
CA TRP A 243 34.64 -20.10 -8.17
C TRP A 243 34.69 -21.30 -9.11
N ILE A 244 33.54 -21.75 -9.64
CA ILE A 244 33.49 -22.85 -10.62
C ILE A 244 34.30 -22.49 -11.87
N SER A 245 34.23 -21.23 -12.31
CA SER A 245 34.99 -20.77 -13.47
C SER A 245 36.51 -20.78 -13.24
N GLY A 246 36.96 -20.34 -12.06
CA GLY A 246 38.37 -20.39 -11.64
C GLY A 246 38.90 -21.81 -11.56
N VAL A 247 38.20 -22.69 -10.83
CA VAL A 247 38.58 -24.11 -10.72
C VAL A 247 38.62 -24.79 -12.10
N SER A 248 37.65 -24.50 -12.97
CA SER A 248 37.65 -25.03 -14.35
C SER A 248 38.86 -24.59 -15.16
N HIS A 249 39.30 -23.34 -15.00
CA HIS A 249 40.49 -22.81 -15.67
C HIS A 249 41.76 -23.52 -15.16
N ASP A 250 41.88 -23.65 -13.84
CA ASP A 250 43.05 -24.22 -13.20
C ASP A 250 43.21 -25.72 -13.46
N ILE A 251 42.11 -26.45 -13.73
CA ILE A 251 42.17 -27.85 -14.18
C ILE A 251 42.49 -27.95 -15.69
N ARG A 252 42.04 -27.00 -16.52
CA ARG A 252 42.28 -27.03 -17.97
C ARG A 252 43.76 -26.98 -18.32
N THR A 253 44.54 -26.18 -17.59
CA THR A 253 45.97 -26.00 -17.82
C THR A 253 46.79 -27.29 -17.67
N PRO A 254 46.78 -28.01 -16.52
CA PRO A 254 47.49 -29.27 -16.39
C PRO A 254 46.91 -30.36 -17.29
N LEU A 255 45.60 -30.35 -17.55
CA LEU A 255 44.98 -31.30 -18.47
C LEU A 255 45.47 -31.12 -19.91
N ALA A 256 45.67 -29.87 -20.36
CA ALA A 256 46.23 -29.58 -21.68
C ALA A 256 47.67 -30.12 -21.82
N LEU A 257 48.48 -30.06 -20.74
CA LEU A 257 49.80 -30.67 -20.73
C LEU A 257 49.73 -32.20 -20.80
N ILE A 258 48.84 -32.84 -20.03
CA ILE A 258 48.61 -34.29 -20.09
C ILE A 258 48.21 -34.72 -21.51
N LEU A 259 47.26 -34.00 -22.13
CA LEU A 259 46.83 -34.26 -23.50
C LEU A 259 47.97 -34.07 -24.51
N GLY A 260 48.77 -33.00 -24.36
CA GLY A 260 49.91 -32.75 -25.24
C GLY A 260 51.01 -33.81 -25.11
N TYR A 261 51.30 -34.31 -23.90
CA TYR A 261 52.27 -35.38 -23.70
C TYR A 261 51.75 -36.72 -24.21
N THR A 262 50.48 -37.04 -23.96
CA THR A 262 49.89 -38.30 -24.41
C THR A 262 49.74 -38.37 -25.92
N ASP A 263 49.38 -37.26 -26.60
CA ASP A 263 49.39 -37.17 -28.07
C ASP A 263 50.81 -37.29 -28.65
N ARG A 264 51.84 -36.74 -27.98
CA ARG A 264 53.23 -36.94 -28.41
C ARG A 264 53.70 -38.38 -28.21
N ILE A 265 53.29 -39.02 -27.12
CA ILE A 265 53.62 -40.42 -26.82
C ILE A 265 52.93 -41.32 -27.86
N SER A 266 51.63 -41.18 -28.11
CA SER A 266 50.90 -42.05 -29.05
C SER A 266 51.44 -41.99 -30.47
N ARG A 267 51.99 -40.84 -30.89
CA ARG A 267 52.64 -40.65 -32.20
C ARG A 267 54.09 -41.16 -32.27
N SER A 268 54.67 -41.64 -31.18
CA SER A 268 56.05 -42.12 -31.17
C SER A 268 56.17 -43.48 -31.88
N SER A 269 57.08 -43.57 -32.85
CA SER A 269 57.38 -44.82 -33.57
C SER A 269 58.17 -45.83 -32.73
N SER A 270 58.62 -45.45 -31.52
CA SER A 270 59.42 -46.31 -30.63
C SER A 270 58.58 -47.14 -29.66
N LEU A 271 57.26 -46.95 -29.61
CA LEU A 271 56.37 -47.65 -28.69
C LEU A 271 55.82 -48.93 -29.31
N ASN A 272 55.61 -49.94 -28.46
CA ASN A 272 54.85 -51.12 -28.85
C ASN A 272 53.35 -50.80 -28.96
N GLU A 273 52.58 -51.68 -29.61
CA GLU A 273 51.15 -51.46 -29.86
C GLU A 273 50.32 -51.37 -28.56
N GLU A 274 50.75 -52.02 -27.48
CA GLU A 274 50.08 -51.96 -26.18
C GLU A 274 50.26 -50.58 -25.51
N GLU A 275 51.46 -50.03 -25.58
CA GLU A 275 51.81 -48.70 -25.08
C GLU A 275 51.10 -47.59 -25.86
N LYS A 276 50.97 -47.73 -27.19
CA LYS A 276 50.17 -46.81 -28.01
C LYS A 276 48.69 -46.83 -27.62
N ARG A 277 48.10 -48.02 -27.47
CA ARG A 277 46.71 -48.18 -27.02
C ARG A 277 46.48 -47.56 -25.64
N MET A 278 47.44 -47.72 -24.71
CA MET A 278 47.39 -47.07 -23.41
C MET A 278 47.45 -45.53 -23.53
N ALA A 279 48.36 -44.99 -24.36
CA ALA A 279 48.46 -43.54 -24.58
C ALA A 279 47.19 -42.95 -25.20
N ASP A 280 46.60 -43.63 -26.18
CA ASP A 280 45.33 -43.24 -26.80
C ASP A 280 44.15 -43.34 -25.85
N ALA A 281 44.13 -44.34 -24.96
CA ALA A 281 43.13 -44.44 -23.91
C ALA A 281 43.21 -43.24 -22.93
N VAL A 282 44.43 -42.86 -22.51
CA VAL A 282 44.62 -41.68 -21.64
C VAL A 282 44.22 -40.39 -22.36
N CYS A 283 44.59 -40.23 -23.64
CA CYS A 283 44.21 -39.07 -24.44
C CYS A 283 42.68 -38.96 -24.56
N ARG A 284 41.99 -40.05 -24.93
CA ARG A 284 40.53 -40.12 -24.98
C ARG A 284 39.89 -39.73 -23.65
N GLN A 285 40.39 -40.27 -22.54
CA GLN A 285 39.84 -39.94 -21.23
C GLN A 285 40.12 -38.48 -20.80
N GLY A 286 41.28 -37.93 -21.18
CA GLY A 286 41.58 -36.51 -20.98
C GLY A 286 40.63 -35.59 -21.75
N LEU A 287 40.24 -35.97 -22.98
CA LEU A 287 39.24 -35.25 -23.78
C LEU A 287 37.85 -35.31 -23.12
N VAL A 288 37.47 -36.46 -22.55
CA VAL A 288 36.24 -36.60 -21.77
C VAL A 288 36.25 -35.67 -20.56
N ILE A 289 37.33 -35.63 -19.78
CA ILE A 289 37.46 -34.73 -18.61
C ILE A 289 37.36 -33.27 -19.05
N ARG A 290 38.02 -32.90 -20.15
CA ARG A 290 37.96 -31.53 -20.72
C ARG A 290 36.53 -31.13 -21.05
N GLN A 291 35.77 -32.05 -21.64
CA GLN A 291 34.36 -31.83 -21.96
C GLN A 291 33.52 -31.70 -20.68
N LEU A 292 33.70 -32.56 -19.69
CA LEU A 292 32.98 -32.50 -18.41
C LEU A 292 33.21 -31.19 -17.66
N ILE A 293 34.45 -30.67 -17.65
CA ILE A 293 34.77 -29.37 -17.05
C ILE A 293 34.10 -28.24 -17.82
N SER A 294 34.09 -28.33 -19.16
CA SER A 294 33.40 -27.35 -20.00
C SER A 294 31.89 -27.36 -19.75
N ASP A 295 31.28 -28.55 -19.65
CA ASP A 295 29.86 -28.72 -19.35
C ASP A 295 29.52 -28.21 -17.94
N LEU A 296 30.37 -28.47 -16.94
CA LEU A 296 30.20 -27.96 -15.58
C LEU A 296 30.21 -26.43 -15.54
N ASN A 297 31.19 -25.81 -16.21
CA ASN A 297 31.30 -24.35 -16.29
C ASN A 297 30.06 -23.75 -16.96
N LEU A 298 29.65 -24.32 -18.10
CA LEU A 298 28.48 -23.85 -18.84
C LEU A 298 27.18 -24.04 -18.03
N THR A 299 27.01 -25.20 -17.38
CA THR A 299 25.86 -25.50 -16.52
C THR A 299 25.75 -24.47 -15.38
N SER A 300 26.88 -24.13 -14.75
CA SER A 300 26.90 -23.10 -13.73
C SER A 300 26.50 -21.74 -14.27
N LYS A 301 27.04 -21.33 -15.43
CA LYS A 301 26.73 -20.03 -16.02
C LYS A 301 25.28 -19.92 -16.50
N LEU A 302 24.72 -20.98 -17.07
CA LEU A 302 23.32 -21.02 -17.48
C LEU A 302 22.37 -21.03 -16.28
N ALA A 303 22.75 -21.62 -15.15
CA ALA A 303 21.91 -21.67 -13.96
C ALA A 303 21.68 -20.29 -13.30
N TYR A 304 22.63 -19.36 -13.47
CA TYR A 304 22.60 -18.03 -12.86
C TYR A 304 22.57 -16.89 -13.89
N ASP A 305 22.07 -17.17 -15.11
CA ASP A 305 21.96 -16.20 -16.22
C ASP A 305 23.28 -15.45 -16.57
N ALA A 306 24.43 -16.04 -16.21
CA ALA A 306 25.76 -15.46 -16.42
C ALA A 306 26.35 -15.83 -17.80
N GLN A 307 25.64 -16.62 -18.61
CA GLN A 307 26.04 -16.98 -19.97
C GLN A 307 25.40 -16.02 -20.98
N PRO A 308 26.15 -15.11 -21.62
CA PRO A 308 25.60 -14.28 -22.69
C PRO A 308 25.26 -15.16 -23.90
N LEU A 309 23.99 -15.16 -24.31
CA LEU A 309 23.52 -15.89 -25.49
C LEU A 309 23.81 -15.10 -26.77
N LYS A 310 24.42 -15.75 -27.76
CA LYS A 310 24.70 -15.15 -29.07
C LYS A 310 23.62 -15.56 -30.07
N CYS A 311 22.38 -15.16 -29.79
CA CYS A 311 21.23 -15.56 -30.59
C CYS A 311 21.25 -14.97 -32.00
N LYS A 312 20.95 -15.81 -32.99
CA LYS A 312 20.76 -15.44 -34.40
C LYS A 312 19.63 -16.30 -34.99
N LYS A 313 19.03 -15.83 -36.09
CA LYS A 313 18.14 -16.67 -36.89
C LYS A 313 18.88 -17.93 -37.34
N THR A 314 18.34 -19.07 -36.96
CA THR A 314 18.97 -20.38 -37.14
C THR A 314 17.92 -21.36 -37.67
N SER A 315 18.28 -22.14 -38.70
CA SER A 315 17.44 -23.22 -39.21
C SER A 315 17.65 -24.49 -38.35
N PRO A 316 16.61 -24.99 -37.65
CA PRO A 316 16.67 -26.24 -36.90
C PRO A 316 17.01 -27.45 -37.77
N ALA A 317 16.52 -27.49 -39.00
CA ALA A 317 16.76 -28.58 -39.94
C ALA A 317 18.24 -28.67 -40.35
N LEU A 318 18.86 -27.53 -40.68
CA LEU A 318 20.29 -27.46 -40.98
C LEU A 318 21.13 -27.90 -39.77
N LEU A 319 20.79 -27.39 -38.58
CA LEU A 319 21.48 -27.73 -37.34
C LEU A 319 21.44 -29.23 -37.06
N LEU A 320 20.28 -29.86 -37.24
CA LEU A 320 20.10 -31.29 -36.99
C LEU A 320 20.94 -32.14 -37.95
N ARG A 321 21.02 -31.75 -39.23
CA ARG A 321 21.90 -32.41 -40.22
C ARG A 321 23.38 -32.27 -39.87
N GLU A 322 23.81 -31.08 -39.44
CA GLU A 322 25.17 -30.85 -38.96
C GLU A 322 25.48 -31.74 -37.74
N CYS A 323 24.54 -31.87 -36.79
CA CYS A 323 24.70 -32.76 -35.64
C CYS A 323 24.84 -34.22 -36.04
N ALA A 324 23.98 -34.72 -36.94
CA ALA A 324 24.04 -36.11 -37.38
C ALA A 324 25.35 -36.41 -38.12
N ALA A 325 25.79 -35.52 -39.01
CA ALA A 325 27.06 -35.66 -39.72
C ALA A 325 28.26 -35.71 -38.77
N ASP A 326 28.30 -34.84 -37.75
CA ASP A 326 29.36 -34.86 -36.73
C ASP A 326 29.40 -36.20 -35.98
N ILE A 327 28.23 -36.75 -35.61
CA ILE A 327 28.14 -38.01 -34.86
C ILE A 327 28.57 -39.20 -35.72
N TYR A 328 28.15 -39.24 -37.00
CA TYR A 328 28.60 -40.27 -37.93
C TYR A 328 30.11 -40.25 -38.12
N ASN A 329 30.72 -39.07 -38.26
CA ASN A 329 32.18 -38.95 -38.39
C ASN A 329 32.90 -39.44 -37.12
N GLU A 330 32.39 -39.11 -35.93
CA GLU A 330 32.96 -39.54 -34.65
C GLU A 330 32.87 -41.06 -34.42
N GLU A 331 31.82 -41.72 -34.94
CA GLU A 331 31.70 -43.18 -34.87
C GLU A 331 32.57 -43.90 -35.90
N LEU A 332 32.73 -43.35 -37.12
CA LEU A 332 33.61 -43.92 -38.15
C LEU A 332 35.10 -43.91 -37.75
N GLU A 333 35.51 -43.00 -36.87
CA GLU A 333 36.88 -42.92 -36.34
C GLU A 333 37.19 -43.97 -35.25
N LYS A 334 36.22 -44.75 -34.78
CA LYS A 334 36.45 -45.81 -33.79
C LYS A 334 36.90 -47.10 -34.47
N GLU A 335 38.12 -47.55 -34.15
CA GLU A 335 38.73 -48.78 -34.71
C GLU A 335 38.17 -50.09 -34.11
N GLU A 336 37.46 -50.04 -32.98
CA GLU A 336 36.80 -51.20 -32.38
C GLU A 336 35.41 -51.38 -32.97
N GLU A 337 35.00 -52.63 -33.22
CA GLU A 337 33.81 -53.02 -34.02
C GLU A 337 32.70 -51.96 -33.96
N PRO A 338 32.36 -51.31 -35.09
CA PRO A 338 31.36 -50.26 -35.10
C PRO A 338 30.06 -50.86 -34.61
N GLY A 339 29.62 -50.47 -33.42
CA GLY A 339 28.21 -50.60 -33.09
C GLY A 339 27.45 -49.95 -34.24
N GLN A 340 26.51 -50.67 -34.86
CA GLN A 340 25.66 -50.12 -35.93
C GLN A 340 24.82 -49.00 -35.32
N VAL A 341 25.36 -47.79 -35.28
CA VAL A 341 24.67 -46.59 -34.88
C VAL A 341 24.08 -46.00 -36.15
N ASP A 342 22.76 -46.12 -36.27
CA ASP A 342 22.02 -45.55 -37.38
C ASP A 342 21.21 -44.34 -36.87
N VAL A 343 21.55 -43.14 -37.33
CA VAL A 343 20.87 -41.90 -36.97
C VAL A 343 19.92 -41.50 -38.10
N GLU A 344 18.64 -41.81 -37.93
CA GLU A 344 17.60 -41.47 -38.89
C GLU A 344 17.03 -40.07 -38.58
N LEU A 345 17.06 -39.17 -39.58
CA LEU A 345 16.49 -37.84 -39.47
C LEU A 345 15.14 -37.77 -40.19
N LEU A 346 14.07 -37.51 -39.43
CA LEU A 346 12.73 -37.26 -39.97
C LEU A 346 12.44 -35.76 -39.97
N ILE A 347 12.67 -35.12 -41.13
CA ILE A 347 12.42 -33.69 -41.35
C ILE A 347 11.35 -33.55 -42.45
N PRO A 348 10.07 -33.34 -42.09
CA PRO A 348 9.02 -33.06 -43.07
C PRO A 348 9.30 -31.78 -43.87
N PRO A 349 8.79 -31.64 -45.11
CA PRO A 349 8.98 -30.44 -45.93
C PRO A 349 8.55 -29.13 -45.27
N GLU A 350 7.54 -29.18 -44.40
CA GLU A 350 7.06 -28.03 -43.64
C GLU A 350 8.06 -27.63 -42.55
N ALA A 351 8.81 -28.59 -42.01
CA ALA A 351 9.80 -28.37 -40.97
C ALA A 351 11.10 -27.74 -41.50
N GLU A 352 11.38 -27.85 -42.80
CA GLU A 352 12.54 -27.22 -43.46
C GLU A 352 12.51 -25.69 -43.40
N LYS A 353 11.30 -25.12 -43.36
CA LYS A 353 11.07 -23.66 -43.37
C LYS A 353 11.06 -23.04 -41.97
N ILE A 354 11.18 -23.85 -40.92
CA ILE A 354 11.19 -23.35 -39.54
C ILE A 354 12.46 -22.53 -39.32
N GLU A 355 12.32 -21.36 -38.73
CA GLU A 355 13.43 -20.55 -38.24
C GLU A 355 13.22 -20.27 -36.75
N ILE A 356 14.27 -20.39 -35.95
CA ILE A 356 14.27 -20.01 -34.54
C ILE A 356 15.33 -18.94 -34.27
N PHE A 357 15.09 -18.09 -33.28
CA PHE A 357 16.10 -17.14 -32.79
C PHE A 357 16.87 -17.76 -31.62
N ALA A 358 18.05 -18.32 -31.88
CA ALA A 358 18.79 -19.07 -30.86
C ALA A 358 20.31 -18.98 -31.02
N ASP A 359 21.05 -19.31 -29.96
CA ASP A 359 22.49 -19.53 -30.03
C ASP A 359 22.77 -20.89 -30.67
N LYS A 360 23.13 -20.86 -31.96
CA LYS A 360 23.42 -22.06 -32.78
C LYS A 360 24.35 -23.03 -32.05
N GLY A 361 25.40 -22.54 -31.38
CA GLY A 361 26.40 -23.37 -30.73
C GLY A 361 25.84 -24.12 -29.52
N LEU A 362 25.02 -23.46 -28.71
CA LEU A 362 24.38 -24.08 -27.56
C LEU A 362 23.31 -25.08 -27.98
N VAL A 363 22.44 -24.75 -28.94
CA VAL A 363 21.42 -25.70 -29.41
C VAL A 363 22.09 -26.94 -30.03
N LYS A 364 23.16 -26.77 -30.82
CA LYS A 364 23.96 -27.89 -31.34
C LYS A 364 24.47 -28.78 -30.21
N ARG A 365 25.01 -28.19 -29.14
CA ARG A 365 25.51 -28.93 -27.96
C ARG A 365 24.39 -29.68 -27.23
N ALA A 366 23.21 -29.09 -27.10
CA ALA A 366 22.05 -29.76 -26.50
C ALA A 366 21.67 -31.01 -27.32
N LEU A 367 21.51 -30.88 -28.63
CA LEU A 367 21.19 -31.99 -29.52
C LEU A 367 22.27 -33.09 -29.49
N ARG A 368 23.55 -32.71 -29.56
CA ARG A 368 24.66 -33.68 -29.46
C ARG A 368 24.66 -34.42 -28.13
N ASN A 369 24.34 -33.75 -27.02
CA ASN A 369 24.22 -34.43 -25.73
C ASN A 369 23.07 -35.43 -25.69
N LEU A 370 21.92 -35.09 -26.29
CA LEU A 370 20.76 -35.98 -26.31
C LEU A 370 20.99 -37.19 -27.23
N ILE A 371 21.39 -36.96 -28.48
CA ILE A 371 21.67 -38.03 -29.45
C ILE A 371 22.85 -38.89 -28.97
N GLY A 372 23.92 -38.25 -28.48
CA GLY A 372 25.09 -38.95 -27.95
C GLY A 372 24.80 -39.77 -26.70
N ASN A 373 23.80 -39.41 -25.89
CA ASN A 373 23.35 -40.24 -24.77
C ASN A 373 22.69 -41.54 -25.25
N SER A 374 21.86 -41.47 -26.31
CA SER A 374 21.26 -42.66 -26.92
C SER A 374 22.32 -43.64 -27.41
N VAL A 375 23.38 -43.13 -28.07
CA VAL A 375 24.49 -43.96 -28.55
C VAL A 375 25.29 -44.58 -27.39
N ARG A 376 25.75 -43.74 -26.44
CA ARG A 376 26.61 -44.18 -25.32
C ARG A 376 25.95 -45.22 -24.41
N HIS A 377 24.64 -45.16 -24.27
CA HIS A 377 23.89 -46.04 -23.37
C HIS A 377 23.39 -47.33 -24.02
N ASN A 378 23.65 -47.51 -25.32
CA ASN A 378 23.30 -48.70 -26.09
C ASN A 378 24.57 -49.24 -26.80
N PRO A 379 25.52 -49.84 -26.06
CA PRO A 379 26.82 -50.27 -26.61
C PRO A 379 26.71 -51.40 -27.63
N SER A 380 25.61 -52.16 -27.65
CA SER A 380 25.32 -53.20 -28.65
C SER A 380 24.83 -52.62 -29.99
N GLY A 381 24.79 -51.29 -30.14
CA GLY A 381 24.15 -50.60 -31.25
C GLY A 381 22.70 -50.24 -30.96
N CYS A 382 22.22 -49.17 -31.60
CA CYS A 382 20.82 -48.77 -31.61
C CYS A 382 20.54 -47.87 -32.81
N GLN A 383 19.28 -47.87 -33.25
CA GLN A 383 18.78 -46.88 -34.19
C GLN A 383 18.27 -45.69 -33.38
N VAL A 384 18.81 -44.50 -33.65
CA VAL A 384 18.39 -43.23 -33.05
C VAL A 384 17.62 -42.46 -34.10
N GLN A 385 16.33 -42.25 -33.87
CA GLN A 385 15.49 -41.45 -34.75
C GLN A 385 15.29 -40.06 -34.14
N VAL A 386 15.53 -39.02 -34.93
CA VAL A 386 15.26 -37.63 -34.53
C VAL A 386 14.24 -37.01 -35.47
N ARG A 387 13.06 -36.71 -34.95
CA ARG A 387 11.98 -36.07 -35.69
C ARG A 387 11.92 -34.58 -35.36
N LEU A 388 11.98 -33.74 -36.39
CA LEU A 388 11.76 -32.30 -36.28
C LEU A 388 10.32 -31.97 -36.72
N PHE A 389 9.58 -31.24 -35.90
CA PHE A 389 8.24 -30.78 -36.25
C PHE A 389 7.89 -29.46 -35.55
N LYS A 390 6.85 -28.79 -36.04
CA LYS A 390 6.31 -27.57 -35.45
C LYS A 390 5.13 -27.89 -34.55
N ARG A 391 5.11 -27.36 -33.32
CA ARG A 391 3.98 -27.45 -32.38
C ARG A 391 3.77 -26.10 -31.69
N ASN A 392 2.59 -25.49 -31.86
CA ASN A 392 2.22 -24.23 -31.19
C ASN A 392 3.28 -23.12 -31.29
N ASN A 393 3.81 -22.88 -32.50
CA ASN A 393 4.90 -21.92 -32.75
C ASN A 393 6.24 -22.24 -32.05
N MET A 394 6.49 -23.51 -31.77
CA MET A 394 7.76 -24.04 -31.31
C MET A 394 8.31 -25.05 -32.31
N ALA A 395 9.63 -25.02 -32.52
CA ALA A 395 10.40 -26.05 -33.18
C ALA A 395 10.72 -27.15 -32.15
N CYS A 396 10.15 -28.34 -32.33
CA CYS A 396 10.34 -29.47 -31.43
C CYS A 396 11.17 -30.57 -32.09
N PHE A 397 12.16 -31.06 -31.35
CA PHE A 397 12.95 -32.22 -31.69
C PHE A 397 12.52 -33.36 -30.77
N PHE A 398 12.02 -34.44 -31.35
CA PHE A 398 11.70 -35.66 -30.64
C PHE A 398 12.76 -36.71 -30.93
N ILE A 399 13.50 -37.12 -29.91
CA ILE A 399 14.62 -38.05 -29.99
C ILE A 399 14.17 -39.37 -29.37
N THR A 400 14.15 -40.42 -30.19
CA THR A 400 13.80 -41.79 -29.80
C THR A 400 14.92 -42.75 -30.14
N ASP A 401 15.09 -43.82 -29.35
CA ASP A 401 16.06 -44.88 -29.64
C ASP A 401 15.46 -46.27 -29.50
N THR A 402 15.89 -47.24 -30.32
CA THR A 402 15.46 -48.64 -30.23
C THR A 402 16.09 -49.42 -29.07
N GLY A 403 16.90 -48.74 -28.25
CA GLY A 403 17.57 -49.31 -27.11
C GLY A 403 16.75 -49.26 -25.82
N ARG A 404 17.45 -49.17 -24.69
CA ARG A 404 16.82 -49.25 -23.35
C ARG A 404 15.95 -48.04 -22.99
N GLY A 405 16.09 -46.92 -23.68
CA GLY A 405 15.47 -45.65 -23.32
C GLY A 405 15.93 -45.13 -21.95
N ILE A 406 15.33 -44.04 -21.47
CA ILE A 406 15.71 -43.40 -20.21
C ILE A 406 14.95 -44.05 -19.04
N PRO A 407 15.64 -44.58 -18.02
CA PRO A 407 14.99 -45.17 -16.86
C PRO A 407 14.24 -44.12 -16.01
N GLU A 408 13.13 -44.53 -15.38
CA GLU A 408 12.35 -43.69 -14.45
C GLU A 408 13.21 -43.00 -13.38
N ILE A 409 14.20 -43.69 -12.81
CA ILE A 409 15.09 -43.14 -11.77
C ILE A 409 15.89 -41.91 -12.26
N VAL A 410 16.19 -41.83 -13.56
CA VAL A 410 16.87 -40.69 -14.18
C VAL A 410 15.93 -39.49 -14.26
N VAL A 411 14.67 -39.71 -14.63
CA VAL A 411 13.62 -38.68 -14.68
C VAL A 411 13.36 -38.14 -13.28
N GLN A 412 13.20 -39.02 -12.28
CA GLN A 412 13.03 -38.62 -10.88
C GLN A 412 14.23 -37.80 -10.35
N ASN A 413 15.46 -38.12 -10.75
CA ASN A 413 16.66 -37.35 -10.35
C ASN A 413 16.75 -35.97 -11.04
N MET A 414 16.09 -35.80 -12.19
CA MET A 414 15.97 -34.48 -12.82
C MET A 414 15.04 -33.54 -12.05
N GLU A 415 14.06 -34.10 -11.31
CA GLU A 415 13.15 -33.35 -10.46
C GLU A 415 13.70 -33.18 -9.04
N ASN A 416 14.27 -34.25 -8.48
CA ASN A 416 14.85 -34.31 -7.14
C ASN A 416 16.31 -34.77 -7.23
N PRO A 417 17.27 -33.83 -7.34
CA PRO A 417 18.67 -34.14 -7.49
C PRO A 417 19.19 -35.09 -6.40
N SER A 418 19.76 -36.23 -6.80
CA SER A 418 20.56 -37.07 -5.90
C SER A 418 21.96 -37.28 -6.46
N ASP A 419 22.96 -37.30 -5.58
CA ASP A 419 24.38 -37.32 -5.96
C ASP A 419 24.85 -38.61 -6.67
N LYS A 420 24.00 -39.64 -6.74
CA LYS A 420 24.39 -40.98 -7.22
C LYS A 420 24.29 -41.19 -8.73
N ILE A 421 23.63 -40.29 -9.48
CA ILE A 421 23.40 -40.48 -10.91
C ILE A 421 23.98 -39.30 -11.71
N HIS A 422 24.93 -39.60 -12.59
CA HIS A 422 25.52 -38.61 -13.49
C HIS A 422 24.60 -38.33 -14.68
N ILE A 423 23.89 -37.20 -14.64
CA ILE A 423 22.91 -36.77 -15.67
C ILE A 423 23.27 -35.41 -16.29
N MET A 424 24.57 -35.07 -16.29
CA MET A 424 25.06 -33.74 -16.70
C MET A 424 24.62 -33.37 -18.13
N GLY A 425 24.69 -34.30 -19.08
CA GLY A 425 24.30 -34.06 -20.47
C GLY A 425 22.83 -33.68 -20.62
N LEU A 426 21.91 -34.39 -19.95
CA LEU A 426 20.48 -34.08 -19.97
C LEU A 426 20.16 -32.78 -19.23
N ARG A 427 20.80 -32.54 -18.08
CA ARG A 427 20.65 -31.28 -17.33
C ARG A 427 21.06 -30.08 -18.17
N LEU A 428 22.20 -30.19 -18.86
CA LEU A 428 22.69 -29.14 -19.74
C LEU A 428 21.73 -28.91 -20.92
N ALA A 429 21.23 -29.97 -21.56
CA ALA A 429 20.24 -29.84 -22.64
C ALA A 429 18.97 -29.13 -22.17
N ARG A 430 18.44 -29.47 -20.99
CA ARG A 430 17.27 -28.79 -20.38
C ARG A 430 17.56 -27.33 -20.04
N GLN A 431 18.73 -27.02 -19.50
CA GLN A 431 19.12 -25.64 -19.21
C GLN A 431 19.29 -24.80 -20.49
N ILE A 432 19.84 -25.39 -21.55
CA ILE A 432 19.93 -24.73 -22.86
C ILE A 432 18.55 -24.45 -23.42
N ALA A 433 17.61 -25.41 -23.36
CA ALA A 433 16.22 -25.18 -23.78
C ALA A 433 15.60 -24.00 -23.02
N ARG A 434 15.70 -24.01 -21.69
CA ARG A 434 15.15 -22.96 -20.82
C ARG A 434 15.76 -21.59 -21.06
N ALA A 435 17.08 -21.52 -21.26
CA ALA A 435 17.77 -20.27 -21.59
C ALA A 435 17.24 -19.65 -22.90
N HIS A 436 16.70 -20.47 -23.81
CA HIS A 436 16.07 -20.05 -25.06
C HIS A 436 14.53 -20.00 -24.97
N GLY A 437 13.95 -19.96 -23.76
CA GLY A 437 12.49 -19.90 -23.56
C GLY A 437 11.73 -21.19 -23.91
N GLY A 438 12.46 -22.27 -24.19
CA GLY A 438 11.91 -23.58 -24.50
C GLY A 438 11.88 -24.52 -23.30
N GLU A 439 11.54 -25.78 -23.56
CA GLU A 439 11.47 -26.82 -22.54
C GLU A 439 11.98 -28.17 -23.07
N LEU A 440 12.40 -29.03 -22.15
CA LEU A 440 12.72 -30.43 -22.39
C LEU A 440 11.77 -31.28 -21.57
N GLU A 441 11.02 -32.16 -22.25
CA GLU A 441 10.02 -33.05 -21.71
C GLU A 441 10.44 -34.52 -21.88
N PHE A 442 9.98 -35.37 -20.97
CA PHE A 442 10.19 -36.82 -21.04
C PHE A 442 8.89 -37.49 -21.49
N VAL A 443 8.94 -38.25 -22.58
CA VAL A 443 7.77 -38.93 -23.15
C VAL A 443 7.85 -40.41 -22.79
N LYS A 444 6.85 -40.91 -22.08
CA LYS A 444 6.86 -42.30 -21.57
C LYS A 444 6.58 -43.30 -22.68
N ARG A 445 7.42 -44.32 -22.79
CA ARG A 445 7.24 -45.51 -23.64
C ARG A 445 6.33 -46.53 -22.97
N GLU A 446 5.78 -47.45 -23.78
CA GLU A 446 5.02 -48.61 -23.28
C GLU A 446 5.85 -49.52 -22.38
N SER A 447 7.17 -49.59 -22.61
CA SER A 447 8.15 -50.32 -21.78
C SER A 447 8.34 -49.74 -20.38
N GLY A 448 7.78 -48.55 -20.09
CA GLY A 448 7.96 -47.83 -18.83
C GLY A 448 9.24 -46.97 -18.77
N THR A 449 10.04 -46.95 -19.83
CA THR A 449 11.19 -46.03 -20.01
C THR A 449 10.76 -44.78 -20.77
N TYR A 450 11.66 -43.81 -20.96
CA TYR A 450 11.33 -42.49 -21.52
C TYR A 450 12.17 -42.12 -22.74
N ASP A 451 11.54 -41.40 -23.66
CA ASP A 451 12.14 -40.63 -24.75
C ASP A 451 12.24 -39.15 -24.37
N VAL A 452 12.96 -38.36 -25.17
CA VAL A 452 13.14 -36.93 -24.92
C VAL A 452 12.55 -36.10 -26.05
N GLU A 453 11.77 -35.11 -25.68
CA GLU A 453 11.37 -34.03 -26.56
C GLU A 453 11.97 -32.72 -26.07
N ILE A 454 12.59 -31.95 -26.97
CA ILE A 454 13.12 -30.63 -26.67
C ILE A 454 12.55 -29.62 -27.66
N CYS A 455 11.93 -28.56 -27.15
CA CYS A 455 11.23 -27.56 -27.95
C CYS A 455 11.84 -26.17 -27.77
N PHE A 456 11.85 -25.37 -28.83
CA PHE A 456 12.35 -24.00 -28.85
C PHE A 456 11.31 -23.07 -29.52
N PRO A 457 10.92 -21.94 -28.89
CA PRO A 457 9.96 -21.01 -29.48
C PRO A 457 10.53 -20.26 -30.69
N GLU A 458 9.69 -20.05 -31.72
CA GLU A 458 10.04 -19.25 -32.89
C GLU A 458 10.14 -17.75 -32.54
N ASP A 459 9.26 -17.27 -31.65
CA ASP A 459 9.16 -15.84 -31.28
C ASP A 459 10.13 -15.42 -30.16
N PHE A 460 11.15 -16.23 -29.84
CA PHE A 460 12.10 -15.93 -28.75
C PHE A 460 12.78 -14.55 -28.90
N GLU A 461 12.90 -14.05 -30.13
CA GLU A 461 13.48 -12.74 -30.43
C GLU A 461 12.80 -11.60 -29.66
N ILE A 462 11.47 -11.62 -29.54
CA ILE A 462 10.69 -10.58 -28.84
C ILE A 462 11.00 -10.61 -27.34
N VAL A 463 10.93 -11.80 -26.74
CA VAL A 463 11.19 -12.03 -25.31
C VAL A 463 12.64 -11.69 -24.95
N PHE A 464 13.58 -12.01 -25.84
CA PHE A 464 15.00 -11.73 -25.66
C PHE A 464 15.31 -10.21 -25.70
N GLN A 465 14.66 -9.47 -26.59
CA GLN A 465 14.81 -8.01 -26.68
C GLN A 465 14.19 -7.29 -25.45
N GLU A 466 13.04 -7.74 -24.96
CA GLU A 466 12.41 -7.20 -23.75
C GLU A 466 13.28 -7.39 -22.50
N LYS A 467 13.87 -8.59 -22.32
CA LYS A 467 14.80 -8.87 -21.22
C LYS A 467 16.04 -7.98 -21.22
N ASN A 468 16.63 -7.73 -22.41
CA ASN A 468 17.86 -6.94 -22.51
C ASN A 468 17.62 -5.42 -22.40
N ASN A 469 16.44 -4.92 -22.80
CA ASN A 469 16.08 -3.51 -22.63
C ASN A 469 15.89 -3.12 -21.14
N TYR A 470 15.45 -4.05 -20.29
CA TYR A 470 15.29 -3.80 -18.84
C TYR A 470 16.62 -3.70 -18.07
N ASN A 471 17.70 -4.31 -18.56
CA ASN A 471 19.02 -4.25 -17.94
C ASN A 471 19.88 -3.05 -18.42
N SER A 472 19.32 -2.20 -19.30
CA SER A 472 20.03 -1.06 -19.92
C SER A 472 19.53 0.31 -19.44
N ILE A 473 18.66 0.35 -18.41
CA ILE A 473 18.17 1.56 -17.72
C ILE A 473 18.51 1.42 -16.25
#